data_AF-A0AAJ4XH32-F1
#
_entry.id   AF-A0AAJ4XH32-F1
#
_cell.length_a   1.000
_cell.length_b   1.000
_cell.length_c   1.000
_cell.angle_alpha   90.00
_cell.angle_beta   90.00
_cell.angle_gamma   90.00
#
_symmetry.space_group_name_H-M   'P 1'
#
loop_
_entity.id
_entity.type
_entity.pdbx_description
1 polymer ?
#
loop_
_entity_poly.entity_id
_entity_poly.type
_entity_poly.pdbx_seq_one_letter_code
_entity_poly.pdbx_strand_id
1 'polypeptide(L)'
;MILSSSYRTIIAAAARSRTRILPICTITTSITRALLGACPTVAAFSTTICSFSTTIQSSNLTKMKITPVPVRDDNYAYIIQSSIDGNALFVDAYDISAVQKAASSLGIQDSQIVGLLTTHHHFDHSGGNETFSTTFPNRPIFGGSEQIPALTQKVKDGDYLNDVLKGVKIQCLATPCHTQDHICYHVTETKTGTKGVFTGDTLFISGCGRFFEGTPKEMLAALDKLGKLPDDTVVYCGHEYTKSNVAFSAAILPKSESGISKLVHDLQNGNNGGVTTGVYTIKQEKVHNPFMRCRDSLVQSMVAKYNQGQKSNDPVEVMRVLRELKNGGQVKANI
;
A
#
# COMPACT_ATOMS: atom_id res chain seq x y z
N MET A 1 -28.10 31.03 18.62
CA MET A 1 -27.80 31.52 19.98
C MET A 1 -27.70 30.28 20.88
N ILE A 2 -26.48 30.01 21.37
CA ILE A 2 -26.13 29.30 22.64
C ILE A 2 -26.54 27.81 22.73
N LEU A 3 -25.64 26.83 22.52
CA LEU A 3 -24.54 26.32 23.37
C LEU A 3 -24.96 25.81 24.77
N SER A 4 -24.81 24.50 25.02
CA SER A 4 -23.97 23.93 26.10
C SER A 4 -24.06 22.39 26.01
N SER A 5 -22.93 21.65 25.93
CA SER A 5 -22.00 21.26 27.01
C SER A 5 -22.67 20.28 27.97
N SER A 6 -22.10 19.16 28.42
CA SER A 6 -20.72 18.67 28.54
C SER A 6 -20.80 17.16 28.79
N TYR A 7 -19.75 16.39 28.52
CA TYR A 7 -19.13 15.57 29.56
C TYR A 7 -17.71 15.21 29.12
N ARG A 8 -16.77 15.63 29.95
CA ARG A 8 -15.32 15.45 29.85
C ARG A 8 -14.90 14.91 31.21
N THR A 9 -13.92 14.01 31.21
CA THR A 9 -12.84 13.86 32.22
C THR A 9 -12.98 12.76 33.30
N ILE A 10 -12.05 11.80 33.22
CA ILE A 10 -11.20 11.22 34.30
C ILE A 10 -9.88 10.83 33.57
N ILE A 11 -8.71 11.52 33.57
CA ILE A 11 -7.64 11.81 34.58
C ILE A 11 -7.23 10.58 35.39
N ALA A 12 -5.97 10.16 35.57
CA ALA A 12 -4.63 10.47 35.06
C ALA A 12 -3.66 9.48 35.76
N ALA A 13 -2.44 9.27 35.22
CA ALA A 13 -1.19 9.34 35.99
C ALA A 13 0.02 8.93 35.13
N ALA A 14 0.93 9.88 34.88
CA ALA A 14 2.37 9.75 35.11
C ALA A 14 3.06 11.05 34.65
N ALA A 15 3.74 11.71 35.58
CA ALA A 15 4.41 13.00 35.37
C ALA A 15 5.93 12.84 35.44
N ARG A 16 6.61 13.83 34.81
CA ARG A 16 8.03 14.22 34.87
C ARG A 16 8.94 13.42 33.91
N SER A 17 9.82 14.02 33.10
CA SER A 17 10.55 15.29 33.23
C SER A 17 10.71 16.03 31.89
N ARG A 18 10.76 17.36 31.96
CA ARG A 18 10.99 18.30 30.87
C ARG A 18 12.50 18.48 30.61
N THR A 19 12.88 18.59 29.34
CA THR A 19 13.95 19.51 28.89
C THR A 19 13.78 19.81 27.39
N ARG A 20 13.41 21.05 27.07
CA ARG A 20 13.49 21.64 25.72
C ARG A 20 14.89 22.24 25.56
N ILE A 21 15.61 21.86 24.52
CA ILE A 21 16.84 22.54 24.11
C ILE A 21 16.47 23.49 22.97
N LEU A 22 16.56 24.80 23.25
CA LEU A 22 16.62 25.87 22.25
C LEU A 22 18.12 26.20 22.06
N PRO A 23 18.60 26.46 20.83
CA PRO A 23 19.97 26.93 20.66
C PRO A 23 20.05 28.41 21.06
N ILE A 24 20.80 28.70 22.11
CA ILE A 24 21.18 30.06 22.51
C ILE A 24 22.39 30.47 21.66
N CYS A 25 22.19 31.42 20.76
CA CYS A 25 23.27 32.17 20.15
C CYS A 25 23.87 33.08 21.24
N THR A 26 25.09 32.78 21.70
CA THR A 26 25.79 33.60 22.71
C THR A 26 26.92 34.33 22.00
N ILE A 27 26.68 35.59 21.64
CA ILE A 27 27.73 36.52 21.23
C ILE A 27 28.31 37.10 22.51
N THR A 28 29.55 36.76 22.83
CA THR A 28 30.31 37.41 23.91
C THR A 28 31.24 38.45 23.30
N THR A 29 30.91 39.72 23.45
CA THR A 29 31.82 40.84 23.22
C THR A 29 32.45 41.21 24.56
N SER A 30 33.75 40.92 24.74
CA SER A 30 34.52 41.49 25.86
C SER A 30 35.11 42.83 25.43
N ILE A 31 34.68 43.92 26.06
CA ILE A 31 35.33 45.22 25.93
C ILE A 31 36.39 45.31 27.02
N THR A 32 37.67 45.18 26.65
CA THR A 32 38.80 45.58 27.50
C THR A 32 39.28 46.97 27.08
N ARG A 33 39.18 47.92 28.01
CA ARG A 33 39.69 49.29 27.87
C ARG A 33 41.11 49.32 28.43
N ALA A 34 42.11 49.59 27.59
CA ALA A 34 43.45 49.96 28.01
C ALA A 34 43.96 51.13 27.16
N LEU A 35 44.63 52.06 27.82
CA LEU A 35 45.06 53.38 27.36
C LEU A 35 46.34 53.35 26.51
N LEU A 36 46.41 54.33 25.58
CA LEU A 36 47.59 55.05 25.05
C LEU A 36 48.70 54.26 24.32
N GLY A 37 48.84 54.52 23.01
CA GLY A 37 50.02 54.21 22.21
C GLY A 37 49.77 54.37 20.71
N ALA A 38 50.64 55.09 20.00
CA ALA A 38 50.46 55.55 18.63
C ALA A 38 50.77 54.51 17.52
N CYS A 39 50.32 54.85 16.30
CA CYS A 39 50.69 54.36 14.94
C CYS A 39 49.84 53.23 14.29
N PRO A 40 49.63 53.29 12.95
CA PRO A 40 48.52 52.64 12.25
C PRO A 40 48.94 51.31 11.61
N THR A 41 48.01 50.36 11.42
CA THR A 41 48.08 49.38 10.30
C THR A 41 46.82 48.50 10.18
N VAL A 42 46.25 48.55 8.96
CA VAL A 42 45.60 47.48 8.17
C VAL A 42 44.45 46.67 8.82
N ALA A 43 43.23 46.95 8.35
CA ALA A 43 42.07 46.07 8.56
C ALA A 43 42.15 44.86 7.61
N ALA A 44 42.27 43.66 8.16
CA ALA A 44 42.10 42.40 7.43
C ALA A 44 40.65 41.92 7.59
N PHE A 45 39.90 41.83 6.48
CA PHE A 45 38.60 41.19 6.45
C PHE A 45 38.77 39.67 6.38
N SER A 46 38.33 38.95 7.41
CA SER A 46 38.22 37.49 7.41
C SER A 46 36.85 37.09 6.86
N THR A 47 36.81 36.62 5.62
CA THR A 47 35.62 35.96 5.05
C THR A 47 35.52 34.55 5.64
N THR A 48 34.59 34.34 6.57
CA THR A 48 34.23 33.00 7.04
C THR A 48 33.38 32.32 5.98
N ILE A 49 33.98 31.41 5.21
CA ILE A 49 33.24 30.51 4.32
C ILE A 49 32.52 29.49 5.22
N CYS A 50 31.21 29.67 5.36
CA CYS A 50 30.37 28.70 6.06
C CYS A 50 30.10 27.53 5.11
N SER A 51 30.95 26.51 5.15
CA SER A 51 30.73 25.27 4.41
C SER A 51 29.61 24.48 5.09
N PHE A 52 28.40 24.53 4.52
CA PHE A 52 27.33 23.62 4.88
C PHE A 52 27.71 22.21 4.39
N SER A 53 28.22 21.37 5.29
CA SER A 53 28.23 19.92 5.06
C SER A 53 26.83 19.39 5.30
N THR A 54 26.07 19.21 4.22
CA THR A 54 24.86 18.40 4.24
C THR A 54 25.30 16.95 4.39
N THR A 55 25.29 16.42 5.61
CA THR A 55 25.44 14.98 5.81
C THR A 55 24.20 14.32 5.22
N ILE A 56 24.28 13.89 3.97
CA ILE A 56 23.27 13.02 3.36
C ILE A 56 23.33 11.73 4.17
N GLN A 57 22.40 11.59 5.10
CA GLN A 57 22.20 10.35 5.84
C GLN A 57 21.56 9.38 4.84
N SER A 58 22.39 8.76 4.01
CA SER A 58 21.98 7.66 3.13
C SER A 58 21.44 6.56 4.05
N SER A 59 20.12 6.41 4.06
CA SER A 59 19.50 5.24 4.66
C SER A 59 19.97 4.04 3.84
N ASN A 60 20.93 3.29 4.37
CA ASN A 60 21.40 2.05 3.77
C ASN A 60 20.30 0.99 3.91
N LEU A 61 19.25 1.12 3.12
CA LEU A 61 18.21 0.11 2.99
C LEU A 61 18.86 -1.18 2.48
N THR A 62 18.70 -2.26 3.23
CA THR A 62 19.26 -3.56 2.86
C THR A 62 18.40 -4.29 1.83
N LYS A 63 17.12 -3.90 1.72
CA LYS A 63 16.12 -4.42 0.79
C LYS A 63 15.05 -3.38 0.48
N MET A 64 14.29 -3.61 -0.59
CA MET A 64 13.13 -2.81 -1.00
C MET A 64 12.15 -2.73 0.16
N LYS A 65 11.62 -1.53 0.40
CA LYS A 65 10.63 -1.30 1.45
C LYS A 65 9.31 -0.89 0.83
N ILE A 66 8.25 -1.60 1.15
CA ILE A 66 6.88 -1.25 0.77
C ILE A 66 6.16 -0.78 2.04
N THR A 67 5.64 0.45 2.01
CA THR A 67 4.92 1.03 3.15
C THR A 67 3.47 1.29 2.74
N PRO A 68 2.49 0.60 3.35
CA PRO A 68 1.09 0.95 3.21
C PRO A 68 0.80 2.31 3.84
N VAL A 69 0.00 3.12 3.17
CA VAL A 69 -0.49 4.41 3.65
C VAL A 69 -2.01 4.34 3.67
N PRO A 70 -2.65 4.25 4.86
CA PRO A 70 -4.10 4.31 4.96
C PRO A 70 -4.59 5.66 4.41
N VAL A 71 -5.56 5.60 3.51
CA VAL A 71 -6.24 6.77 2.95
C VAL A 71 -7.74 6.50 2.94
N ARG A 72 -8.55 7.56 2.97
CA ARG A 72 -10.01 7.44 3.10
C ARG A 72 -10.40 6.61 4.33
N ASP A 73 -11.49 5.86 4.26
CA ASP A 73 -12.00 5.06 5.37
C ASP A 73 -11.32 3.68 5.46
N ASP A 74 -11.04 3.05 4.31
CA ASP A 74 -10.49 1.69 4.25
C ASP A 74 -9.52 1.43 3.07
N ASN A 75 -9.19 2.43 2.26
CA ASN A 75 -8.26 2.28 1.14
C ASN A 75 -6.79 2.27 1.61
N TYR A 76 -5.93 1.62 0.83
CA TYR A 76 -4.48 1.72 0.96
C TYR A 76 -3.85 2.27 -0.31
N ALA A 77 -3.09 3.36 -0.15
CA ALA A 77 -2.02 3.71 -1.08
C ALA A 77 -0.72 3.03 -0.64
N TYR A 78 0.28 2.97 -1.52
CA TYR A 78 1.58 2.38 -1.18
C TYR A 78 2.74 3.24 -1.63
N ILE A 79 3.82 3.20 -0.84
CA ILE A 79 5.13 3.74 -1.19
C ILE A 79 6.09 2.58 -1.37
N ILE A 80 6.63 2.41 -2.57
CA ILE A 80 7.67 1.43 -2.89
C ILE A 80 9.00 2.17 -2.92
N GLN A 81 9.88 1.89 -1.96
CA GLN A 81 11.19 2.52 -1.86
C GLN A 81 12.31 1.56 -2.30
N SER A 82 13.12 2.00 -3.26
CA SER A 82 14.29 1.25 -3.72
C SER A 82 15.37 1.20 -2.65
N SER A 83 16.01 0.03 -2.51
CA SER A 83 17.21 -0.12 -1.67
C SER A 83 18.49 0.42 -2.29
N ILE A 84 18.47 0.77 -3.58
CA ILE A 84 19.67 1.13 -4.33
C ILE A 84 19.99 2.62 -4.24
N ASP A 85 18.97 3.47 -4.37
CA ASP A 85 19.13 4.93 -4.39
C ASP A 85 18.12 5.66 -3.47
N GLY A 86 17.26 4.91 -2.77
CA GLY A 86 16.26 5.47 -1.88
C GLY A 86 15.08 6.14 -2.59
N ASN A 87 15.04 6.12 -3.93
CA ASN A 87 13.91 6.64 -4.71
C ASN A 87 12.65 5.86 -4.44
N ALA A 88 11.49 6.47 -4.70
CA ALA A 88 10.21 5.88 -4.40
C ALA A 88 9.15 6.06 -5.48
N LEU A 89 8.31 5.03 -5.61
CA LEU A 89 7.15 4.99 -6.48
C LEU A 89 5.88 4.92 -5.65
N PHE A 90 4.86 5.68 -6.03
CA PHE A 90 3.55 5.60 -5.40
C PHE A 90 2.65 4.60 -6.13
N VAL A 91 1.70 4.01 -5.41
CA VAL A 91 0.64 3.16 -5.96
C VAL A 91 -0.70 3.64 -5.40
N ASP A 92 -1.68 3.85 -6.29
CA ASP A 92 -3.07 4.26 -5.96
C ASP A 92 -3.14 5.40 -4.93
N ALA A 93 -2.29 6.43 -5.12
CA ALA A 93 -2.18 7.55 -4.20
C ALA A 93 -3.35 8.54 -4.37
N TYR A 94 -4.52 8.18 -3.83
CA TYR A 94 -5.70 9.04 -3.83
C TYR A 94 -5.48 10.37 -3.10
N ASP A 95 -5.00 10.32 -1.86
CA ASP A 95 -4.66 11.51 -1.07
C ASP A 95 -3.17 11.80 -1.17
N ILE A 96 -2.78 12.61 -2.17
CA ILE A 96 -1.38 12.96 -2.44
C ILE A 96 -0.72 13.63 -1.24
N SER A 97 -1.45 14.46 -0.49
CA SER A 97 -0.91 15.14 0.68
C SER A 97 -0.56 14.15 1.79
N ALA A 98 -1.47 13.20 2.07
CA ALA A 98 -1.23 12.15 3.05
C ALA A 98 -0.05 11.23 2.65
N VAL A 99 0.01 10.81 1.38
CA VAL A 99 1.08 9.93 0.88
C VAL A 99 2.42 10.66 0.85
N GLN A 100 2.46 11.93 0.44
CA GLN A 100 3.67 12.76 0.48
C GLN A 100 4.16 12.95 1.92
N LYS A 101 3.27 13.25 2.87
CA LYS A 101 3.62 13.36 4.30
C LYS A 101 4.18 12.05 4.86
N ALA A 102 3.62 10.91 4.46
CA ALA A 102 4.13 9.60 4.83
C ALA A 102 5.53 9.38 4.23
N ALA A 103 5.76 9.73 2.96
CA ALA A 103 7.06 9.66 2.31
C ALA A 103 8.11 10.53 3.03
N SER A 104 7.79 11.78 3.37
CA SER A 104 8.68 12.66 4.13
C SER A 104 9.03 12.09 5.50
N SER A 105 8.07 11.45 6.18
CA SER A 105 8.30 10.78 7.48
C SER A 105 9.21 9.57 7.37
N LEU A 106 9.34 8.99 6.17
CA LEU A 106 10.30 7.93 5.84
C LEU A 106 11.66 8.48 5.37
N GLY A 107 11.84 9.81 5.35
CA GLY A 107 13.05 10.47 4.86
C GLY A 107 13.16 10.52 3.34
N ILE A 108 12.05 10.33 2.61
CA ILE A 108 12.00 10.41 1.15
C ILE A 108 11.63 11.84 0.75
N GLN A 109 12.48 12.47 -0.05
CA GLN A 109 12.23 13.82 -0.56
C GLN A 109 11.37 13.80 -1.82
N ASP A 110 10.67 14.89 -2.12
CA ASP A 110 9.82 15.00 -3.32
C ASP A 110 10.60 14.74 -4.62
N SER A 111 11.87 15.14 -4.67
CA SER A 111 12.75 14.89 -5.83
C SER A 111 13.05 13.41 -6.05
N GLN A 112 12.86 12.57 -5.03
CA GLN A 112 13.05 11.12 -5.06
C GLN A 112 11.76 10.36 -5.43
N ILE A 113 10.62 11.04 -5.55
CA ILE A 113 9.39 10.44 -6.06
C ILE A 113 9.48 10.38 -7.58
N VAL A 114 9.49 9.16 -8.12
CA VAL A 114 9.81 8.91 -9.55
C VAL A 114 8.60 8.61 -10.42
N GLY A 115 7.42 8.39 -9.83
CA GLY A 115 6.19 8.12 -10.60
C GLY A 115 5.04 7.60 -9.75
N LEU A 116 3.95 7.27 -10.44
CA LEU A 116 2.72 6.73 -9.86
C LEU A 116 2.22 5.55 -10.68
N LEU A 117 1.93 4.44 -10.02
CA LEU A 117 1.21 3.31 -10.59
C LEU A 117 -0.26 3.41 -10.18
N THR A 118 -1.18 3.39 -11.14
CA THR A 118 -2.62 3.32 -10.90
C THR A 118 -3.12 1.95 -11.33
N THR A 119 -3.78 1.22 -10.42
CA THR A 119 -4.28 -0.14 -10.70
C THR A 119 -5.49 -0.11 -11.62
N HIS A 120 -6.41 0.83 -11.42
CA HIS A 120 -7.61 0.99 -12.25
C HIS A 120 -8.24 2.38 -12.10
N HIS A 121 -9.22 2.70 -12.94
CA HIS A 121 -9.78 4.03 -13.05
C HIS A 121 -10.70 4.48 -11.90
N HIS A 122 -11.17 3.59 -11.01
CA HIS A 122 -12.08 4.03 -9.96
C HIS A 122 -11.50 5.16 -9.12
N PHE A 123 -12.36 6.11 -8.77
CA PHE A 123 -11.96 7.40 -8.21
C PHE A 123 -11.21 7.28 -6.88
N ASP A 124 -11.51 6.27 -6.07
CA ASP A 124 -10.83 6.02 -4.80
C ASP A 124 -9.40 5.48 -4.96
N HIS A 125 -8.99 5.11 -6.17
CA HIS A 125 -7.60 4.75 -6.53
C HIS A 125 -6.94 5.83 -7.40
N SER A 126 -7.66 6.34 -8.40
CA SER A 126 -7.14 7.23 -9.45
C SER A 126 -7.38 8.72 -9.20
N GLY A 127 -8.24 9.07 -8.22
CA GLY A 127 -8.69 10.44 -7.99
C GLY A 127 -7.60 11.43 -7.58
N GLY A 128 -6.46 10.93 -7.09
CA GLY A 128 -5.29 11.74 -6.77
C GLY A 128 -4.38 12.07 -7.95
N ASN A 129 -4.59 11.45 -9.12
CA ASN A 129 -3.63 11.51 -10.24
C ASN A 129 -3.42 12.93 -10.80
N GLU A 130 -4.49 13.74 -10.92
CA GLU A 130 -4.37 15.15 -11.34
C GLU A 130 -3.60 15.99 -10.31
N THR A 131 -3.76 15.68 -9.02
CA THR A 131 -2.96 16.33 -7.97
C THR A 131 -1.51 15.85 -8.00
N PHE A 132 -1.27 14.58 -8.34
CA PHE A 132 0.09 14.04 -8.51
C PHE A 132 0.81 14.71 -9.67
N SER A 133 0.15 14.87 -10.83
CA SER A 133 0.75 15.46 -12.03
C SER A 133 1.19 16.92 -11.82
N THR A 134 0.43 17.67 -11.01
CA THR A 134 0.76 19.05 -10.64
C THR A 134 1.80 19.14 -9.53
N THR A 135 1.77 18.23 -8.55
CA THR A 135 2.71 18.20 -7.42
C THR A 135 4.10 17.70 -7.84
N PHE A 136 4.16 16.70 -8.71
CA PHE A 136 5.38 16.07 -9.21
C PHE A 136 5.45 16.17 -10.74
N PRO A 137 5.73 17.36 -11.29
CA PRO A 137 5.71 17.58 -12.73
C PRO A 137 6.72 16.68 -13.44
N ASN A 138 6.35 16.21 -14.64
CA ASN A 138 7.12 15.30 -15.50
C ASN A 138 7.35 13.88 -14.94
N ARG A 139 6.69 13.51 -13.82
CA ARG A 139 6.73 12.12 -13.34
C ARG A 139 5.66 11.29 -14.04
N PRO A 140 6.00 10.09 -14.54
CA PRO A 140 5.05 9.25 -15.24
C PRO A 140 3.97 8.73 -14.28
N ILE A 141 2.74 8.77 -14.78
CA ILE A 141 1.56 8.07 -14.26
C ILE A 141 1.25 6.90 -15.20
N PHE A 142 1.33 5.69 -14.66
CA PHE A 142 1.10 4.43 -15.35
C PHE A 142 -0.28 3.85 -15.07
N GLY A 143 -0.90 3.22 -16.07
CA GLY A 143 -2.24 2.65 -15.93
C GLY A 143 -2.73 1.93 -17.18
N GLY A 144 -3.83 1.18 -17.06
CA GLY A 144 -4.33 0.32 -18.14
C GLY A 144 -5.17 1.03 -19.22
N SER A 145 -5.68 2.24 -18.99
CA SER A 145 -6.52 2.95 -19.95
C SER A 145 -6.57 4.47 -19.76
N GLU A 146 -7.00 5.18 -20.80
CA GLU A 146 -7.23 6.65 -20.79
C GLU A 146 -8.37 7.09 -19.87
N GLN A 147 -9.08 6.16 -19.22
CA GLN A 147 -10.06 6.49 -18.17
C GLN A 147 -9.37 6.94 -16.88
N ILE A 148 -8.09 6.61 -16.72
CA ILE A 148 -7.28 7.03 -15.59
C ILE A 148 -6.92 8.52 -15.76
N PRO A 149 -7.31 9.41 -14.82
CA PRO A 149 -7.00 10.83 -14.91
C PRO A 149 -5.49 11.08 -14.96
N ALA A 150 -5.09 12.12 -15.70
CA ALA A 150 -3.70 12.50 -15.93
C ALA A 150 -2.76 11.36 -16.42
N LEU A 151 -3.29 10.29 -17.04
CA LEU A 151 -2.44 9.20 -17.53
C LEU A 151 -1.38 9.74 -18.50
N THR A 152 -0.14 9.27 -18.32
CA THR A 152 0.98 9.63 -19.22
C THR A 152 1.57 8.42 -19.91
N GLN A 153 1.45 7.22 -19.32
CA GLN A 153 2.06 6.00 -19.80
C GLN A 153 1.06 4.85 -19.70
N LYS A 154 0.40 4.52 -20.81
CA LYS A 154 -0.49 3.37 -20.89
C LYS A 154 0.34 2.07 -20.91
N VAL A 155 -0.01 1.13 -20.03
CA VAL A 155 0.62 -0.19 -19.95
C VAL A 155 -0.38 -1.29 -20.30
N LYS A 156 0.11 -2.46 -20.69
CA LYS A 156 -0.68 -3.66 -21.00
C LYS A 156 -0.10 -4.90 -20.32
N ASP A 157 -0.81 -6.02 -20.49
CA ASP A 157 -0.38 -7.32 -19.98
C ASP A 157 1.03 -7.70 -20.46
N GLY A 158 1.88 -8.09 -19.53
CA GLY A 158 3.24 -8.57 -19.83
C GLY A 158 4.28 -7.47 -20.03
N ASP A 159 3.90 -6.18 -19.98
CA ASP A 159 4.86 -5.08 -20.00
C ASP A 159 5.75 -5.09 -18.74
N TYR A 160 6.96 -4.55 -18.88
CA TYR A 160 7.92 -4.39 -17.78
C TYR A 160 8.37 -2.93 -17.65
N LEU A 161 8.34 -2.40 -16.42
CA LEU A 161 8.75 -1.02 -16.09
C LEU A 161 10.10 -1.01 -15.34
N ASN A 162 11.08 -1.75 -15.85
CA ASN A 162 12.33 -2.06 -15.12
C ASN A 162 13.21 -0.85 -14.80
N ASP A 163 13.06 0.26 -15.53
CA ASP A 163 13.91 1.45 -15.37
C ASP A 163 13.25 2.56 -14.53
N VAL A 164 11.98 2.37 -14.13
CA VAL A 164 11.25 3.38 -13.36
C VAL A 164 11.77 3.48 -11.93
N LEU A 165 12.06 2.33 -11.31
CA LEU A 165 12.55 2.27 -9.94
C LEU A 165 13.78 1.36 -9.86
N LYS A 166 14.95 1.95 -9.65
CA LYS A 166 16.23 1.26 -9.74
C LYS A 166 16.28 0.02 -8.84
N GLY A 167 16.68 -1.12 -9.38
CA GLY A 167 16.79 -2.38 -8.62
C GLY A 167 15.46 -3.08 -8.33
N VAL A 168 14.34 -2.58 -8.87
CA VAL A 168 13.02 -3.22 -8.75
C VAL A 168 12.49 -3.52 -10.14
N LYS A 169 12.33 -4.80 -10.47
CA LYS A 169 11.61 -5.22 -11.68
C LYS A 169 10.12 -5.09 -11.41
N ILE A 170 9.38 -4.45 -12.30
CA ILE A 170 7.93 -4.26 -12.18
C ILE A 170 7.29 -4.87 -13.42
N GLN A 171 6.48 -5.91 -13.23
CA GLN A 171 5.72 -6.56 -14.29
C GLN A 171 4.25 -6.15 -14.21
N CYS A 172 3.70 -5.70 -15.32
CA CYS A 172 2.28 -5.37 -15.47
C CYS A 172 1.48 -6.64 -15.80
N LEU A 173 0.44 -6.90 -15.02
CA LEU A 173 -0.43 -8.07 -15.16
C LEU A 173 -1.86 -7.57 -15.36
N ALA A 174 -2.39 -7.66 -16.57
CA ALA A 174 -3.77 -7.29 -16.81
C ALA A 174 -4.71 -8.31 -16.16
N THR A 175 -5.63 -7.81 -15.34
CA THR A 175 -6.58 -8.60 -14.55
C THR A 175 -8.00 -8.07 -14.72
N PRO A 176 -8.52 -8.00 -15.97
CA PRO A 176 -9.83 -7.44 -16.22
C PRO A 176 -10.89 -8.25 -15.47
N CYS A 177 -11.78 -7.58 -14.75
CA CYS A 177 -13.05 -8.10 -14.24
C CYS A 177 -13.72 -7.05 -13.34
N HIS A 178 -13.00 -6.59 -12.31
CA HIS A 178 -13.50 -5.53 -11.44
C HIS A 178 -13.75 -4.26 -12.26
N THR A 179 -12.72 -3.85 -12.98
CA THR A 179 -12.80 -3.00 -14.17
C THR A 179 -12.10 -3.69 -15.34
N GLN A 180 -12.37 -3.25 -16.56
CA GLN A 180 -11.72 -3.78 -17.77
C GLN A 180 -10.29 -3.28 -17.94
N ASP A 181 -9.93 -2.18 -17.29
CA ASP A 181 -8.59 -1.58 -17.36
C ASP A 181 -7.68 -1.94 -16.17
N HIS A 182 -8.08 -2.93 -15.36
CA HIS A 182 -7.36 -3.29 -14.15
C HIS A 182 -5.99 -3.92 -14.45
N ILE A 183 -4.94 -3.34 -13.86
CA ILE A 183 -3.55 -3.83 -13.89
C ILE A 183 -3.09 -4.10 -12.46
N CYS A 184 -2.66 -5.34 -12.20
CA CYS A 184 -1.86 -5.67 -11.04
C CYS A 184 -0.37 -5.44 -11.35
N TYR A 185 0.40 -4.94 -10.38
CA TYR A 185 1.84 -4.71 -10.53
C TYR A 185 2.64 -5.68 -9.66
N HIS A 186 3.33 -6.64 -10.27
CA HIS A 186 4.21 -7.56 -9.56
C HIS A 186 5.63 -6.99 -9.53
N VAL A 187 6.13 -6.73 -8.33
CA VAL A 187 7.46 -6.18 -8.08
C VAL A 187 8.41 -7.25 -7.56
N THR A 188 9.63 -7.25 -8.07
CA THR A 188 10.71 -8.14 -7.61
C THR A 188 12.00 -7.32 -7.45
N GLU A 189 12.53 -7.28 -6.24
CA GLU A 189 13.84 -6.66 -6.00
C GLU A 189 14.96 -7.54 -6.55
N THR A 190 15.87 -6.95 -7.33
CA THR A 190 16.95 -7.69 -8.00
C THR A 190 18.03 -8.22 -7.06
N LYS A 191 18.28 -7.54 -5.93
CA LYS A 191 19.34 -7.89 -4.98
C LYS A 191 18.94 -9.03 -4.04
N THR A 192 17.75 -8.96 -3.46
CA THR A 192 17.31 -9.92 -2.42
C THR A 192 16.30 -10.94 -2.94
N GLY A 193 15.70 -10.68 -4.10
CA GLY A 193 14.57 -11.46 -4.59
C GLY A 193 13.29 -11.25 -3.79
N THR A 194 13.19 -10.22 -2.93
CA THR A 194 11.93 -9.85 -2.24
C THR A 194 10.87 -9.51 -3.27
N LYS A 195 9.65 -10.04 -3.10
CA LYS A 195 8.54 -9.89 -4.05
C LYS A 195 7.29 -9.33 -3.39
N GLY A 196 6.55 -8.54 -4.15
CA GLY A 196 5.24 -8.03 -3.78
C GLY A 196 4.34 -7.95 -5.01
N VAL A 197 3.03 -8.00 -4.83
CA VAL A 197 2.07 -7.73 -5.90
C VAL A 197 1.01 -6.75 -5.41
N PHE A 198 0.87 -5.64 -6.12
CA PHE A 198 -0.18 -4.65 -5.90
C PHE A 198 -1.39 -5.07 -6.71
N THR A 199 -2.44 -5.50 -6.03
CA THR A 199 -3.58 -6.17 -6.65
C THR A 199 -4.79 -5.28 -6.83
N GLY A 200 -4.74 -4.04 -6.33
CA GLY A 200 -5.89 -3.14 -6.24
C GLY A 200 -7.12 -3.92 -5.79
N ASP A 201 -8.16 -3.83 -6.60
CA ASP A 201 -9.44 -4.47 -6.34
C ASP A 201 -9.66 -5.82 -7.03
N THR A 202 -8.62 -6.44 -7.61
CA THR A 202 -8.73 -7.80 -8.15
C THR A 202 -8.72 -8.84 -7.02
N LEU A 203 -7.65 -8.86 -6.23
CA LEU A 203 -7.44 -9.81 -5.12
C LEU A 203 -7.34 -9.03 -3.80
N PHE A 204 -8.13 -9.44 -2.81
CA PHE A 204 -8.02 -8.99 -1.43
C PHE A 204 -7.58 -10.14 -0.54
N ILE A 205 -7.14 -9.85 0.68
CA ILE A 205 -6.89 -10.90 1.66
C ILE A 205 -8.19 -11.68 1.90
N SER A 206 -8.18 -12.97 1.59
CA SER A 206 -9.34 -13.88 1.69
C SER A 206 -10.57 -13.43 0.88
N GLY A 207 -10.41 -12.60 -0.15
CA GLY A 207 -11.52 -12.12 -0.99
C GLY A 207 -11.09 -11.77 -2.42
N CYS A 208 -12.02 -11.25 -3.21
CA CYS A 208 -11.77 -10.64 -4.53
C CYS A 208 -12.71 -9.45 -4.77
N GLY A 209 -12.45 -8.68 -5.82
CA GLY A 209 -13.31 -7.59 -6.28
C GLY A 209 -14.74 -8.00 -6.60
N ARG A 210 -15.65 -7.02 -6.56
CA ARG A 210 -16.94 -7.15 -7.25
C ARG A 210 -16.72 -7.05 -8.76
N PHE A 211 -17.54 -7.75 -9.54
CA PHE A 211 -17.38 -7.82 -10.99
C PHE A 211 -18.23 -6.72 -11.63
N PHE A 212 -17.82 -5.45 -11.48
CA PHE A 212 -18.62 -4.34 -11.98
C PHE A 212 -18.65 -4.29 -13.51
N GLU A 213 -17.54 -4.62 -14.15
CA GLU A 213 -17.40 -4.53 -15.62
C GLU A 213 -17.08 -5.86 -16.29
N GLY A 214 -17.15 -6.97 -15.55
CA GLY A 214 -16.71 -8.27 -16.05
C GLY A 214 -17.47 -9.45 -15.50
N THR A 215 -16.90 -10.62 -15.71
CA THR A 215 -17.58 -11.91 -15.57
C THR A 215 -16.85 -12.82 -14.59
N PRO A 216 -17.53 -13.87 -14.06
CA PRO A 216 -16.87 -14.90 -13.26
C PRO A 216 -15.69 -15.58 -13.98
N LYS A 217 -15.77 -15.74 -15.30
CA LYS A 217 -14.70 -16.32 -16.11
C LYS A 217 -13.46 -15.43 -16.12
N GLU A 218 -13.66 -14.12 -16.23
CA GLU A 218 -12.58 -13.13 -16.19
C GLU A 218 -11.93 -13.07 -14.81
N MET A 219 -12.71 -13.01 -13.71
CA MET A 219 -12.12 -13.05 -12.36
C MET A 219 -11.35 -14.35 -12.12
N LEU A 220 -11.90 -15.49 -12.53
CA LEU A 220 -11.20 -16.77 -12.40
C LEU A 220 -9.86 -16.75 -13.15
N ALA A 221 -9.84 -16.23 -14.38
CA ALA A 221 -8.61 -16.10 -15.16
C ALA A 221 -7.61 -15.12 -14.53
N ALA A 222 -8.09 -14.01 -13.97
CA ALA A 222 -7.26 -13.03 -13.26
C ALA A 222 -6.62 -13.64 -12.00
N LEU A 223 -7.40 -14.33 -11.18
CA LEU A 223 -6.89 -15.01 -9.99
C LEU A 223 -5.98 -16.20 -10.32
N ASP A 224 -6.24 -16.93 -11.42
CA ASP A 224 -5.33 -17.95 -11.93
C ASP A 224 -3.98 -17.37 -12.37
N LYS A 225 -4.00 -16.18 -12.99
CA LYS A 225 -2.79 -15.44 -13.36
C LYS A 225 -1.99 -15.05 -12.12
N LEU A 226 -2.64 -14.45 -11.11
CA LEU A 226 -2.01 -14.10 -9.84
C LEU A 226 -1.52 -15.34 -9.07
N GLY A 227 -2.27 -16.44 -9.13
CA GLY A 227 -1.91 -17.72 -8.53
C GLY A 227 -0.68 -18.39 -9.16
N LYS A 228 -0.24 -17.97 -10.34
CA LYS A 228 1.01 -18.45 -10.96
C LYS A 228 2.25 -17.68 -10.50
N LEU A 229 2.07 -16.57 -9.77
CA LEU A 229 3.19 -15.87 -9.16
C LEU A 229 3.92 -16.76 -8.13
N PRO A 230 5.20 -16.48 -7.84
CA PRO A 230 5.93 -17.18 -6.79
C PRO A 230 5.16 -17.20 -5.47
N ASP A 231 5.20 -18.35 -4.80
CA ASP A 231 4.45 -18.58 -3.58
C ASP A 231 4.80 -17.60 -2.44
N ASP A 232 6.03 -17.09 -2.43
CA ASP A 232 6.54 -16.11 -1.47
C ASP A 232 6.17 -14.65 -1.79
N THR A 233 5.46 -14.38 -2.90
CA THR A 233 5.03 -13.03 -3.27
C THR A 233 4.00 -12.51 -2.28
N VAL A 234 4.31 -11.39 -1.63
CA VAL A 234 3.43 -10.70 -0.66
C VAL A 234 2.32 -9.94 -1.37
N VAL A 235 1.09 -10.01 -0.88
CA VAL A 235 -0.09 -9.34 -1.47
C VAL A 235 -0.32 -7.98 -0.82
N TYR A 236 -0.49 -6.96 -1.67
CA TYR A 236 -0.82 -5.58 -1.30
C TYR A 236 -2.12 -5.15 -2.01
N CYS A 237 -3.25 -5.23 -1.32
CA CYS A 237 -4.59 -5.04 -1.92
C CYS A 237 -5.18 -3.64 -1.69
N GLY A 238 -6.21 -3.26 -2.46
CA GLY A 238 -6.76 -1.91 -2.46
C GLY A 238 -7.39 -1.45 -1.14
N HIS A 239 -7.98 -2.37 -0.38
CA HIS A 239 -8.80 -2.05 0.79
C HIS A 239 -8.57 -2.99 1.98
N GLU A 240 -8.87 -2.51 3.19
CA GLU A 240 -8.92 -3.27 4.44
C GLU A 240 -10.27 -3.98 4.63
N TYR A 241 -10.64 -4.84 3.68
CA TYR A 241 -11.87 -5.65 3.75
C TYR A 241 -11.69 -6.98 4.48
N THR A 242 -10.51 -7.26 5.03
CA THR A 242 -10.09 -8.60 5.46
C THR A 242 -11.02 -9.19 6.50
N LYS A 243 -11.46 -8.41 7.50
CA LYS A 243 -12.43 -8.91 8.49
C LYS A 243 -13.73 -9.41 7.85
N SER A 244 -14.29 -8.64 6.90
CA SER A 244 -15.50 -9.05 6.19
C SER A 244 -15.28 -10.25 5.26
N ASN A 245 -14.10 -10.32 4.64
CA ASN A 245 -13.69 -11.40 3.74
C ASN A 245 -13.51 -12.72 4.49
N VAL A 246 -12.87 -12.67 5.66
CA VAL A 246 -12.64 -13.82 6.53
C VAL A 246 -13.95 -14.30 7.13
N ALA A 247 -14.85 -13.39 7.54
CA ALA A 247 -16.17 -13.78 8.05
C ALA A 247 -16.95 -14.57 6.99
N PHE A 248 -16.93 -14.14 5.73
CA PHE A 248 -17.52 -14.90 4.62
C PHE A 248 -16.79 -16.22 4.37
N SER A 249 -15.47 -16.19 4.26
CA SER A 249 -14.68 -17.37 3.91
C SER A 249 -14.78 -18.45 4.98
N ALA A 250 -14.85 -18.08 6.25
CA ALA A 250 -15.08 -18.99 7.39
C ALA A 250 -16.51 -19.55 7.45
N ALA A 251 -17.48 -18.93 6.77
CA ALA A 251 -18.82 -19.51 6.60
C ALA A 251 -18.86 -20.54 5.45
N ILE A 252 -18.02 -20.35 4.43
CA ILE A 252 -17.92 -21.26 3.28
C ILE A 252 -17.03 -22.48 3.58
N LEU A 253 -15.85 -22.25 4.16
CA LEU A 253 -14.85 -23.29 4.40
C LEU A 253 -15.08 -23.95 5.77
N PRO A 254 -14.92 -25.27 5.91
CA PRO A 254 -15.09 -25.93 7.20
C PRO A 254 -13.99 -25.50 8.18
N LYS A 255 -14.30 -25.46 9.48
CA LYS A 255 -13.35 -25.08 10.55
C LYS A 255 -12.10 -25.97 10.61
N SER A 256 -12.14 -27.17 10.04
CA SER A 256 -10.98 -28.06 9.93
C SER A 256 -9.93 -27.56 8.94
N GLU A 257 -10.27 -26.61 8.05
CA GLU A 257 -9.32 -26.01 7.12
C GLU A 257 -8.34 -25.11 7.86
N SER A 258 -7.09 -25.55 7.96
CA SER A 258 -6.05 -24.89 8.73
C SER A 258 -5.75 -23.46 8.27
N GLY A 259 -5.81 -23.18 6.96
CA GLY A 259 -5.54 -21.84 6.43
C GLY A 259 -6.52 -20.79 6.94
N ILE A 260 -7.82 -21.00 6.75
CA ILE A 260 -8.84 -20.04 7.19
C ILE A 260 -8.90 -19.96 8.72
N SER A 261 -8.74 -21.08 9.43
CA SER A 261 -8.74 -21.10 10.89
C SER A 261 -7.56 -20.32 11.48
N LYS A 262 -6.38 -20.41 10.86
CA LYS A 262 -5.24 -19.56 11.22
C LYS A 262 -5.54 -18.08 10.99
N LEU A 263 -6.12 -17.73 9.84
CA LEU A 263 -6.44 -16.34 9.51
C LEU A 263 -7.49 -15.75 10.48
N VAL A 264 -8.50 -16.52 10.86
CA VAL A 264 -9.46 -16.13 11.92
C VAL A 264 -8.74 -15.84 13.24
N HIS A 265 -7.86 -16.75 13.67
CA HIS A 265 -7.09 -16.58 14.90
C HIS A 265 -6.15 -15.36 14.86
N ASP A 266 -5.52 -15.09 13.72
CA ASP A 266 -4.66 -13.92 13.54
C ASP A 266 -5.47 -12.61 13.69
N LEU A 267 -6.71 -12.56 13.19
CA LEU A 267 -7.60 -11.41 13.37
C LEU A 267 -8.10 -11.25 14.83
N GLN A 268 -8.46 -12.34 15.50
CA GLN A 268 -8.96 -12.30 16.88
C GLN A 268 -7.92 -11.80 17.89
N ASN A 269 -6.65 -12.11 17.65
CA ASN A 269 -5.55 -11.66 18.51
C ASN A 269 -5.07 -10.24 18.19
N GLY A 270 -5.68 -9.56 17.22
CA GLY A 270 -5.28 -8.21 16.83
C GLY A 270 -3.86 -8.14 16.24
N ASN A 271 -3.39 -9.22 15.62
CA ASN A 271 -2.07 -9.24 14.99
C ASN A 271 -1.95 -8.07 14.00
N ASN A 272 -0.77 -7.45 13.96
CA ASN A 272 -0.44 -6.31 13.10
C ASN A 272 -1.31 -5.05 13.31
N GLY A 273 -1.92 -4.90 14.49
CA GLY A 273 -2.72 -3.71 14.82
C GLY A 273 -3.96 -3.56 13.93
N GLY A 274 -4.44 -4.66 13.33
CA GLY A 274 -5.57 -4.67 12.41
C GLY A 274 -5.23 -4.38 10.94
N VAL A 275 -3.96 -4.13 10.61
CA VAL A 275 -3.50 -3.95 9.21
C VAL A 275 -3.10 -5.30 8.63
N THR A 276 -3.74 -5.67 7.53
CA THR A 276 -3.57 -7.01 6.93
C THR A 276 -2.90 -7.01 5.56
N THR A 277 -2.91 -5.86 4.87
CA THR A 277 -2.15 -5.70 3.64
C THR A 277 -0.64 -5.83 3.90
N GLY A 278 0.09 -6.49 3.00
CA GLY A 278 1.52 -6.72 3.15
C GLY A 278 1.92 -7.81 4.16
N VAL A 279 0.95 -8.56 4.69
CA VAL A 279 1.17 -9.63 5.69
C VAL A 279 1.14 -11.02 5.06
N TYR A 280 0.21 -11.24 4.12
CA TYR A 280 -0.05 -12.54 3.54
C TYR A 280 0.51 -12.65 2.12
N THR A 281 0.86 -13.88 1.76
CA THR A 281 1.47 -14.23 0.47
C THR A 281 0.49 -14.93 -0.47
N ILE A 282 0.84 -15.01 -1.75
CA ILE A 282 0.11 -15.80 -2.75
C ILE A 282 -0.07 -17.25 -2.30
N LYS A 283 0.94 -17.85 -1.65
CA LYS A 283 0.81 -19.20 -1.06
C LYS A 283 -0.31 -19.28 -0.03
N GLN A 284 -0.45 -18.28 0.84
CA GLN A 284 -1.47 -18.27 1.87
C GLN A 284 -2.87 -18.02 1.27
N GLU A 285 -2.98 -17.10 0.30
CA GLU A 285 -4.25 -16.87 -0.42
C GLU A 285 -4.77 -18.13 -1.10
N LYS A 286 -3.90 -18.94 -1.73
CA LYS A 286 -4.28 -20.24 -2.33
C LYS A 286 -4.88 -21.22 -1.31
N VAL A 287 -4.63 -21.04 -0.02
CA VAL A 287 -5.10 -21.93 1.05
C VAL A 287 -6.35 -21.37 1.74
N HIS A 288 -6.40 -20.08 2.10
CA HIS A 288 -7.52 -19.54 2.88
C HIS A 288 -8.60 -18.83 2.06
N ASN A 289 -8.34 -18.48 0.80
CA ASN A 289 -9.26 -17.68 -0.01
C ASN A 289 -10.13 -18.61 -0.89
N PRO A 290 -11.45 -18.71 -0.66
CA PRO A 290 -12.30 -19.59 -1.45
C PRO A 290 -12.36 -19.20 -2.94
N PHE A 291 -12.16 -17.92 -3.29
CA PHE A 291 -12.13 -17.46 -4.68
C PHE A 291 -10.87 -17.95 -5.43
N MET A 292 -9.76 -18.18 -4.72
CA MET A 292 -8.53 -18.78 -5.29
C MET A 292 -8.63 -20.31 -5.38
N ARG A 293 -9.72 -20.90 -4.86
CA ARG A 293 -9.90 -22.35 -4.69
C ARG A 293 -11.12 -22.89 -5.46
N CYS A 294 -11.57 -22.22 -6.53
CA CYS A 294 -12.74 -22.67 -7.29
C CYS A 294 -12.58 -24.06 -7.96
N ARG A 295 -11.34 -24.56 -8.10
CA ARG A 295 -11.03 -25.93 -8.58
C ARG A 295 -10.83 -26.95 -7.45
N ASP A 296 -10.89 -26.51 -6.21
CA ASP A 296 -10.76 -27.38 -5.05
C ASP A 296 -12.08 -28.14 -4.85
N SER A 297 -12.00 -29.47 -4.86
CA SER A 297 -13.15 -30.35 -4.66
C SER A 297 -13.89 -30.08 -3.35
N LEU A 298 -13.19 -29.63 -2.30
CA LEU A 298 -13.79 -29.22 -1.04
C LEU A 298 -14.66 -27.99 -1.24
N VAL A 299 -14.11 -26.93 -1.85
CA VAL A 299 -14.84 -25.68 -2.09
C VAL A 299 -16.04 -25.91 -3.00
N GLN A 300 -15.88 -26.68 -4.08
CA GLN A 300 -16.99 -27.07 -4.95
C GLN A 300 -18.12 -27.77 -4.18
N SER A 301 -17.77 -28.65 -3.23
CA SER A 301 -18.74 -29.38 -2.41
C SER A 301 -19.40 -28.48 -1.36
N MET A 302 -18.67 -27.52 -0.80
CA MET A 302 -19.24 -26.54 0.15
C MET A 302 -20.18 -25.56 -0.54
N VAL A 303 -19.83 -25.10 -1.75
CA VAL A 303 -20.65 -24.19 -2.55
C VAL A 303 -21.93 -24.85 -3.05
N ALA A 304 -21.93 -26.16 -3.30
CA ALA A 304 -23.13 -26.91 -3.70
C ALA A 304 -24.32 -26.71 -2.75
N LYS A 305 -24.07 -26.51 -1.45
CA LYS A 305 -25.10 -26.23 -0.43
C LYS A 305 -25.92 -24.97 -0.74
N TYR A 306 -25.33 -24.03 -1.47
CA TYR A 306 -25.92 -22.76 -1.84
C TYR A 306 -26.43 -22.73 -3.28
N ASN A 307 -26.27 -23.83 -4.02
CA ASN A 307 -26.70 -23.96 -5.42
C ASN A 307 -27.65 -25.15 -5.59
N GLN A 308 -28.75 -25.16 -4.82
CA GLN A 308 -29.78 -26.20 -4.88
C GLN A 308 -29.26 -27.63 -4.61
N GLY A 309 -28.14 -27.76 -3.89
CA GLY A 309 -27.49 -29.05 -3.62
C GLY A 309 -26.71 -29.61 -4.82
N GLN A 310 -26.65 -28.90 -5.95
CA GLN A 310 -25.95 -29.35 -7.15
C GLN A 310 -24.47 -28.98 -7.07
N LYS A 311 -23.61 -30.00 -6.99
CA LYS A 311 -22.17 -29.81 -7.13
C LYS A 311 -21.83 -29.46 -8.57
N SER A 312 -21.24 -28.28 -8.76
CA SER A 312 -20.64 -27.91 -10.04
C SER A 312 -19.14 -28.22 -10.01
N ASN A 313 -18.68 -28.96 -11.03
CA ASN A 313 -17.25 -29.14 -11.29
C ASN A 313 -16.69 -28.02 -12.19
N ASP A 314 -17.54 -27.11 -12.67
CA ASP A 314 -17.12 -25.94 -13.43
C ASP A 314 -16.65 -24.83 -12.46
N PRO A 315 -15.35 -24.50 -12.43
CA PRO A 315 -14.84 -23.46 -11.55
C PRO A 315 -15.39 -22.06 -11.86
N VAL A 316 -15.87 -21.81 -13.08
CA VAL A 316 -16.52 -20.53 -13.44
C VAL A 316 -17.84 -20.39 -12.71
N GLU A 317 -18.64 -21.45 -12.67
CA GLU A 317 -19.89 -21.49 -11.92
C GLU A 317 -19.65 -21.36 -10.41
N VAL A 318 -18.61 -22.02 -9.88
CA VAL A 318 -18.23 -21.86 -8.46
C VAL A 318 -17.83 -20.43 -8.15
N MET A 319 -17.06 -19.77 -9.02
CA MET A 319 -16.71 -18.35 -8.89
C MET A 319 -17.96 -17.46 -8.87
N ARG A 320 -18.92 -17.71 -9.77
CA ARG A 320 -20.19 -16.98 -9.85
C ARG A 320 -20.96 -17.08 -8.54
N VAL A 321 -21.19 -18.29 -8.05
CA VAL A 321 -21.95 -18.54 -6.81
C VAL A 321 -21.26 -17.90 -5.61
N LEU A 322 -19.95 -18.10 -5.43
CA LEU A 322 -19.20 -17.47 -4.34
C LEU A 322 -19.35 -15.94 -4.36
N ARG A 323 -19.26 -15.34 -5.56
CA ARG A 323 -19.35 -13.90 -5.72
C ARG A 323 -20.74 -13.37 -5.35
N GLU A 324 -21.79 -14.03 -5.81
CA GLU A 324 -23.18 -13.68 -5.51
C GLU A 324 -23.49 -13.80 -4.02
N LEU A 325 -23.03 -14.88 -3.37
CA LEU A 325 -23.21 -15.04 -1.92
C LEU A 325 -22.51 -13.93 -1.13
N LYS A 326 -21.28 -13.57 -1.50
CA LYS A 326 -20.56 -12.47 -0.85
C LYS A 326 -21.23 -11.12 -1.12
N ASN A 327 -21.78 -10.92 -2.32
CA ASN A 327 -22.52 -9.69 -2.66
C ASN A 327 -23.81 -9.56 -1.84
N GLY A 328 -24.53 -10.66 -1.60
CA GLY A 328 -25.75 -10.67 -0.79
C GLY A 328 -25.51 -10.40 0.70
N GLY A 329 -24.29 -10.60 1.20
CA GLY A 329 -23.88 -10.21 2.56
C GLY A 329 -24.49 -11.02 3.72
N GLN A 330 -25.33 -12.01 3.43
CA GLN A 330 -26.00 -12.86 4.43
C GLN A 330 -25.13 -14.02 4.90
N VAL A 331 -24.24 -14.53 4.04
CA VAL A 331 -23.34 -15.65 4.38
C VAL A 331 -22.11 -15.12 5.10
N LYS A 332 -22.07 -15.28 6.42
CA LYS A 332 -20.93 -14.86 7.26
C LYS A 332 -20.90 -15.61 8.59
N ALA A 333 -19.70 -15.94 9.04
CA ALA A 333 -19.45 -16.48 10.36
C ALA A 333 -19.22 -15.34 11.36
N ASN A 334 -19.53 -15.60 12.63
CA ASN A 334 -19.10 -14.73 13.72
C ASN A 334 -17.63 -15.07 14.04
N ILE A 335 -16.74 -14.11 13.81
CA ILE A 335 -15.29 -14.23 14.00
C ILE A 335 -14.79 -13.13 14.93
#